data_AF-A0A1J3I4P4-F1
#
_entry.id   AF-A0A1J3I4P4-F1
#
_cell.length_a   1.000
_cell.length_b   1.000
_cell.length_c   1.000
_cell.angle_alpha   90.00
_cell.angle_beta   90.00
_cell.angle_gamma   90.00
#
_symmetry.space_group_name_H-M   'P 1'
#
loop_
_entity.id
_entity.type
_entity.pdbx_description
1 polymer ?
#
loop_
_entity_poly.entity_id
_entity_poly.type
_entity_poly.pdbx_seq_one_letter_code
_entity_poly.pdbx_strand_id
1 'polypeptide(L)'
;GFGTVYHGDLAGSQQVALKLISQSSTQGYKEFKAEVELLSRVHHINLVNLVGYCDERDHLALIYEYMSNGDLKHHLSGKSSVLSWNTRVRIAIDAALGLEY
;
A
#
# COMPACT_ATOMS: atom_id res chain seq x y z
N GLY A 1 3.61 7.86 -4.65
CA GLY A 1 3.59 8.47 -3.32
C GLY A 1 5.02 8.78 -2.92
N PHE A 2 5.20 9.87 -2.18
CA PHE A 2 6.51 10.26 -1.66
C PHE A 2 6.78 9.48 -0.38
N GLY A 3 7.90 8.77 -0.33
CA GLY A 3 8.27 8.02 0.86
C GLY A 3 9.02 6.73 0.56
N THR A 4 9.57 6.15 1.62
CA THR A 4 10.27 4.87 1.58
C THR A 4 9.43 3.82 2.28
N VAL A 5 9.28 2.66 1.66
CA VAL A 5 8.53 1.53 2.23
C VAL A 5 9.51 0.52 2.82
N TYR A 6 9.25 0.13 4.06
CA TYR A 6 10.00 -0.86 4.82
C TYR A 6 9.10 -2.06 5.11
N HIS A 7 9.67 -3.25 5.14
CA HIS A 7 9.02 -4.45 5.66
C HIS A 7 9.32 -4.56 7.17
N GLY A 8 8.33 -4.97 7.96
CA GLY A 8 8.50 -5.19 9.39
C GLY A 8 7.47 -6.16 9.98
N ASP A 9 7.63 -6.47 11.26
CA ASP A 9 6.74 -7.35 12.01
C ASP A 9 6.11 -6.60 13.18
N LEU A 10 4.78 -6.58 13.23
CA LEU A 10 4.01 -6.04 14.34
C LEU A 10 3.69 -7.16 15.34
N ALA A 11 3.88 -6.87 16.63
CA ALA A 11 3.64 -7.81 17.73
C ALA A 11 4.29 -9.21 17.54
N GLY A 12 5.42 -9.26 16.83
CA GLY A 12 6.22 -10.47 16.63
C GLY A 12 5.67 -11.50 15.64
N SER A 13 4.56 -11.22 14.93
CA SER A 13 4.00 -12.20 13.98
C SER A 13 3.25 -11.61 12.79
N GLN A 14 2.74 -10.38 12.88
CA GLN A 14 1.98 -9.78 11.80
C GLN A 14 2.92 -9.01 10.87
N GLN A 15 3.13 -9.52 9.67
CA GLN A 15 3.94 -8.83 8.65
C GLN A 15 3.23 -7.56 8.16
N VAL A 16 3.96 -6.45 8.15
CA VAL A 16 3.46 -5.13 7.75
C VAL A 16 4.39 -4.44 6.78
N ALA A 17 3.83 -3.53 5.99
CA ALA A 17 4.57 -2.57 5.18
C ALA A 17 4.44 -1.18 5.80
N LEU A 18 5.58 -0.61 6.23
CA LEU A 18 5.67 0.72 6.81
C LEU A 18 6.14 1.73 5.77
N LYS A 19 5.28 2.65 5.37
CA LYS A 19 5.57 3.73 4.42
C LYS A 19 5.91 5.00 5.20
N LEU A 20 7.19 5.35 5.28
CA LEU A 20 7.67 6.62 5.84
C LEU A 20 7.43 7.74 4.83
N ILE A 21 6.66 8.75 5.23
CA ILE A 21 6.37 9.89 4.37
C ILE A 21 7.52 10.90 4.44
N SER A 22 8.02 11.33 3.28
CA SER A 22 9.08 12.34 3.24
C SER A 22 8.57 13.68 3.78
N GLN A 23 9.27 14.22 4.77
CA GLN A 23 8.97 15.54 5.35
C GLN A 23 9.47 16.71 4.49
N SER A 24 10.15 16.42 3.38
CA SER A 24 10.74 17.45 2.52
C SER A 24 9.71 18.32 1.79
N SER A 25 8.40 18.12 2.00
CA SER A 25 7.37 18.94 1.36
C SER A 25 6.08 19.03 2.18
N THR A 26 5.42 20.19 2.10
CA THR A 26 4.04 20.40 2.57
C THR A 26 3.02 19.49 1.88
N GLN A 27 3.38 18.92 0.73
CA GLN A 27 2.58 17.96 -0.01
C GLN A 27 2.51 16.60 0.72
N GLY A 28 3.59 16.16 1.37
CA GLY A 28 3.63 14.88 2.09
C GLY A 28 2.60 14.77 3.21
N TYR A 29 2.44 15.82 4.03
CA TYR A 29 1.43 15.84 5.10
C TYR A 29 -0.01 15.83 4.56
N LYS A 30 -0.26 16.52 3.43
CA LYS A 30 -1.58 16.50 2.78
C LYS A 30 -1.93 15.11 2.26
N GLU A 31 -0.98 14.44 1.60
CA GLU A 31 -1.15 13.07 1.11
C GLU A 31 -1.35 12.09 2.27
N PHE A 32 -0.56 12.21 3.32
CA PHE A 32 -0.71 11.42 4.54
C PHE A 32 -2.12 11.54 5.11
N LYS A 33 -2.59 12.77 5.35
CA LYS A 33 -3.91 13.01 5.93
C LYS A 33 -5.03 12.46 5.04
N ALA A 34 -4.94 12.67 3.72
CA ALA A 34 -5.91 12.14 2.78
C ALA A 34 -5.95 10.60 2.78
N GLU A 35 -4.78 9.95 2.80
CA GLU A 35 -4.69 8.48 2.87
C GLU A 35 -5.26 7.95 4.20
N VAL A 36 -4.97 8.59 5.34
CA VAL A 36 -5.55 8.21 6.65
C VAL A 36 -7.07 8.38 6.65
N GLU A 37 -7.59 9.53 6.23
CA GLU A 37 -9.03 9.81 6.26
C GLU A 37 -9.84 8.85 5.37
N LEU A 38 -9.29 8.49 4.21
CA LEU A 38 -9.92 7.57 3.28
C LEU A 38 -9.80 6.12 3.77
N LEU A 39 -8.57 5.65 3.98
CA LEU A 39 -8.29 4.22 4.20
C LEU A 39 -8.65 3.75 5.62
N SER A 40 -8.78 4.65 6.60
CA SER A 40 -9.31 4.27 7.93
C SER A 40 -10.79 3.87 7.90
N ARG A 41 -11.52 4.23 6.83
CA ARG A 41 -12.97 4.01 6.71
C ARG A 41 -13.33 2.95 5.66
N VAL A 42 -12.37 2.60 4.80
CA VAL A 42 -12.58 1.74 3.64
C VAL A 42 -11.94 0.38 3.90
N HIS A 43 -12.77 -0.67 3.83
CA HIS A 43 -12.32 -2.05 3.92
C HIS A 43 -12.91 -2.82 2.74
N HIS A 44 -12.06 -3.20 1.79
CA HIS A 44 -12.47 -3.92 0.59
C HIS A 44 -11.40 -4.94 0.20
N ILE A 45 -11.81 -6.11 -0.30
CA ILE A 45 -10.89 -7.20 -0.65
C ILE A 45 -9.87 -6.82 -1.74
N ASN A 46 -10.20 -5.83 -2.57
CA ASN A 46 -9.33 -5.32 -3.62
C ASN A 46 -8.63 -3.99 -3.27
N LEU A 47 -8.67 -3.57 -2.00
CA LEU A 47 -7.93 -2.42 -1.50
C LEU A 47 -6.97 -2.88 -0.40
N VAL A 48 -5.76 -2.31 -0.40
CA VAL A 48 -4.78 -2.59 0.65
C VAL A 48 -5.30 -2.07 1.99
N ASN A 49 -5.29 -2.93 3.00
CA ASN A 49 -5.79 -2.58 4.32
C ASN A 49 -4.77 -1.70 5.06
N LEU A 50 -5.24 -0.59 5.62
CA LEU A 50 -4.47 0.25 6.53
C LEU A 50 -4.59 -0.33 7.94
N VAL A 51 -3.50 -0.87 8.47
CA VAL A 51 -3.42 -1.41 9.83
C VAL A 51 -3.38 -0.27 10.86
N GLY A 52 -2.70 0.82 10.51
CA GLY A 52 -2.60 1.99 11.37
C GLY A 52 -1.70 3.06 10.79
N TYR A 53 -1.42 4.09 11.58
CA TYR A 53 -0.55 5.18 11.20
C TYR A 53 0.23 5.70 12.41
N CYS A 54 1.33 6.40 12.14
CA CYS A 54 2.08 7.18 13.12
C CYS A 54 2.05 8.64 12.69
N ASP A 55 1.62 9.51 13.60
CA ASP A 55 1.71 10.96 13.50
C ASP A 55 2.36 11.47 14.80
N GLU A 56 3.69 11.35 14.88
CA GLU A 56 4.44 11.73 16.07
C GLU A 56 5.62 12.63 15.73
N ARG A 57 5.53 13.90 16.17
CA ARG A 57 6.51 14.95 15.91
C ARG A 57 6.77 15.07 14.40
N ASP A 58 8.02 14.90 14.02
CA ASP A 58 8.51 14.87 12.66
C ASP A 58 8.58 13.42 12.16
N HIS A 59 7.58 12.58 12.41
CA HIS A 59 7.52 11.22 11.86
C HIS A 59 6.10 10.90 11.45
N LEU A 60 5.89 10.86 10.14
CA LEU A 60 4.64 10.46 9.52
C LEU A 60 4.85 9.09 8.88
N ALA A 61 4.08 8.10 9.31
CA ALA A 61 4.15 6.76 8.75
C ALA A 61 2.76 6.16 8.56
N LEU A 62 2.61 5.41 7.47
CA LEU A 62 1.41 4.59 7.21
C LEU A 62 1.81 3.13 7.32
N ILE A 63 1.00 2.33 8.00
CA ILE A 63 1.26 0.92 8.28
C ILE A 63 0.18 0.12 7.57
N TYR A 64 0.57 -0.69 6.60
CA TYR A 64 -0.32 -1.55 5.83
C TYR A 64 -0.05 -3.01 6.09
N GLU A 65 -1.01 -3.86 5.73
CA GLU A 65 -0.74 -5.29 5.57
C GLU A 65 0.35 -5.53 4.52
N TYR A 66 1.23 -6.48 4.80
CA TYR A 66 2.31 -6.81 3.88
C TYR A 66 1.79 -7.63 2.68
N MET A 67 2.04 -7.12 1.48
CA MET A 67 1.71 -7.79 0.22
C MET A 67 2.91 -8.63 -0.26
N SER A 68 2.94 -9.91 0.12
CA SER A 68 4.07 -10.82 -0.15
C SER A 68 4.42 -11.01 -1.63
N ASN A 69 3.44 -10.83 -2.52
CA ASN A 69 3.66 -10.91 -3.96
C ASN A 69 4.24 -9.63 -4.57
N GLY A 70 4.44 -8.56 -3.80
CA GLY A 70 4.93 -7.28 -4.32
C GLY A 70 3.97 -6.61 -5.30
N ASP A 71 4.49 -5.67 -6.10
CA ASP A 71 3.66 -4.88 -7.03
C ASP A 71 3.52 -5.51 -8.43
N LEU A 72 2.43 -5.15 -9.12
CA LEU A 72 2.14 -5.65 -10.46
C LEU A 72 3.20 -5.24 -11.50
N LYS A 73 3.82 -4.06 -11.34
CA LYS A 73 4.85 -3.55 -12.25
C LYS A 73 6.06 -4.49 -12.28
N HIS A 74 6.46 -5.03 -11.13
CA HIS A 74 7.51 -6.02 -11.02
C HIS A 74 7.18 -7.29 -11.81
N HIS A 75 5.96 -7.83 -11.67
CA HIS A 75 5.51 -9.01 -12.42
C HIS A 75 5.37 -8.77 -13.93
N LEU A 76 5.08 -7.54 -14.33
CA LEU A 76 5.01 -7.15 -15.74
C LEU A 76 6.37 -6.73 -16.33
N SER A 77 7.42 -6.62 -15.51
CA SER A 77 8.75 -6.17 -15.95
C SER A 77 9.53 -7.19 -16.78
N GLY A 78 9.05 -8.44 -16.87
CA GLY A 78 9.75 -9.54 -17.52
C GLY A 78 10.92 -10.13 -16.73
N LYS A 79 11.21 -9.60 -15.53
CA LYS A 79 12.25 -10.12 -14.61
C LYS A 79 11.74 -11.22 -13.67
N SER A 80 10.43 -11.43 -13.62
CA SER A 80 9.74 -12.45 -12.84
C SER A 80 9.05 -13.45 -13.77
N SER A 81 8.50 -14.53 -13.21
CA SER A 81 7.64 -15.46 -13.95
C SER A 81 6.51 -14.70 -14.65
N VAL A 82 6.37 -14.94 -15.96
CA VAL A 82 5.37 -14.22 -16.78
C VAL A 82 3.96 -14.61 -16.34
N LEU A 83 3.16 -13.61 -15.96
CA LEU A 83 1.74 -13.82 -15.67
C LEU A 83 0.99 -14.29 -16.93
N SER A 84 0.20 -15.35 -16.78
CA SER A 84 -0.72 -15.82 -17.83
C SER A 84 -1.73 -14.73 -18.21
N TRP A 85 -2.27 -14.79 -19.43
CA TRP A 85 -3.30 -13.84 -19.87
C TRP A 85 -4.52 -13.85 -18.95
N ASN A 86 -5.03 -15.04 -18.59
CA ASN A 86 -6.17 -15.17 -17.68
C ASN A 86 -5.90 -14.52 -16.32
N THR A 87 -4.69 -14.66 -15.78
CA THR A 87 -4.30 -14.00 -14.52
C THR A 87 -4.31 -12.48 -14.66
N ARG A 88 -3.83 -11.94 -15.80
CA ARG A 88 -3.82 -10.48 -16.05
C ARG A 88 -5.23 -9.91 -16.14
N VAL A 89 -6.15 -10.61 -16.82
CA VAL A 89 -7.55 -10.19 -16.92
C VAL A 89 -8.21 -10.17 -15.54
N ARG A 90 -7.96 -11.18 -14.71
CA ARG A 90 -8.47 -11.20 -13.32
C ARG A 90 -7.94 -10.03 -12.50
N ILE A 91 -6.63 -9.73 -12.56
CA ILE A 91 -6.04 -8.58 -11.87
C ILE A 91 -6.68 -7.26 -12.33
N ALA A 92 -6.99 -7.11 -13.62
CA ALA A 92 -7.66 -5.93 -14.14
C ALA A 92 -9.10 -5.79 -13.62
N ILE A 93 -9.85 -6.90 -13.52
CA ILE A 93 -11.19 -6.91 -12.93
C ILE A 93 -11.12 -6.57 -11.45
N ASP A 94 -10.24 -7.21 -10.69
CA ASP A 94 -10.04 -6.96 -9.26
C ASP A 94 -9.67 -5.50 -9.00
N ALA A 95 -8.79 -4.91 -9.81
CA ALA A 95 -8.45 -3.49 -9.72
C ALA A 95 -9.64 -2.58 -10.04
N ALA A 96 -10.46 -2.93 -11.04
CA ALA A 96 -11.67 -2.18 -11.37
C ALA A 96 -12.70 -2.21 -10.24
N LEU A 97 -12.92 -3.38 -9.62
CA LEU A 97 -13.80 -3.52 -8.45
C LEU A 97 -13.30 -2.70 -7.26
N GLY A 98 -11.98 -2.66 -7.03
CA GLY A 98 -11.39 -1.81 -6.00
C GLY A 98 -11.53 -0.31 -6.27
N LEU A 99 -11.64 0.11 -7.54
CA LEU A 99 -11.84 1.51 -7.94
C LEU A 99 -13.32 1.93 -7.99
N GLU A 100 -14.23 0.98 -8.17
CA GLU A 100 -15.69 1.20 -8.15
C GLU A 100 -16.20 1.50 -6.74
N TYR A 101 -15.57 0.91 -5.73
CA TYR A 101 -15.88 1.08 -4.30
C TYR A 101 -15.60 2.51 -3.81
#